data_AF-A0A947JJH6-F1
#
_entry.id   AF-A0A947JJH6-F1
#
_cell.length_a   1.000
_cell.length_b   1.000
_cell.length_c   1.000
_cell.angle_alpha   90.00
_cell.angle_beta   90.00
_cell.angle_gamma   90.00
#
_symmetry.space_group_name_H-M   'P 1'
#
loop_
_entity.id
_entity.type
_entity.pdbx_description
1 polymer ?
#
loop_
_entity_poly.entity_id
_entity_poly.type
_entity_poly.pdbx_seq_one_letter_code
_entity_poly.pdbx_strand_id
1 'polypeptide(L)'
;MKRLFLLCVILTLLCGCSKMQKHQIPLEHGMAKEDVISIWGKPSSRAPVGTTREGYPVEVWEYNKKTLKWLKKSEYIIIIFVDEELYGWKANDPKFAFSELTDLGVLKVDYSDYSLREYQRQLRDAAEQAQQTQRTMETIRNYQNYKNTQMHMRTQQQMHLFQKPPNIISPKFAPKTNRP
;
A
#
# COMPACT_ATOMS: atom_id res chain seq x y z
N MET A 1 -22.11 -59.35 -30.84
CA MET A 1 -21.45 -58.35 -29.98
C MET A 1 -21.12 -57.05 -30.73
N LYS A 2 -22.13 -56.27 -31.17
CA LYS A 2 -21.92 -55.00 -31.90
C LYS A 2 -22.66 -53.80 -31.30
N ARG A 3 -23.54 -54.02 -30.29
CA ARG A 3 -24.33 -52.97 -29.64
C ARG A 3 -23.66 -52.34 -28.40
N LEU A 4 -22.61 -52.96 -27.87
CA LEU A 4 -21.89 -52.45 -26.69
C LEU A 4 -20.91 -51.31 -27.03
N PHE A 5 -20.40 -51.25 -28.26
CA PHE A 5 -19.44 -50.21 -28.66
C PHE A 5 -20.09 -48.83 -28.84
N LEU A 6 -21.37 -48.79 -29.23
CA LEU A 6 -22.09 -47.53 -29.49
C LEU A 6 -22.44 -46.77 -28.19
N LEU A 7 -22.54 -47.48 -27.06
CA LEU A 7 -22.86 -46.89 -25.77
C LEU A 7 -21.64 -46.17 -25.15
N CYS A 8 -20.43 -46.69 -25.35
CA CYS A 8 -19.21 -46.06 -24.86
C CYS A 8 -18.87 -44.75 -25.61
N VAL A 9 -19.27 -44.61 -26.88
CA VAL A 9 -19.02 -43.40 -27.67
C VAL A 9 -19.99 -42.26 -27.31
N ILE A 10 -21.20 -42.58 -26.85
CA ILE A 10 -22.15 -41.55 -26.37
C ILE A 10 -21.78 -41.06 -24.97
N LEU A 11 -21.21 -41.94 -24.12
CA LEU A 11 -20.69 -41.56 -22.80
C LEU A 11 -19.47 -40.63 -22.87
N THR A 12 -18.65 -40.71 -23.91
CA THR A 12 -17.52 -39.78 -24.10
C THR A 12 -17.95 -38.40 -24.65
N LEU A 13 -19.06 -38.31 -25.37
CA LEU A 13 -19.59 -37.03 -25.89
C LEU A 13 -20.31 -36.18 -24.83
N LEU A 14 -20.86 -36.79 -23.77
CA LEU A 14 -21.42 -36.06 -22.63
C LEU A 14 -20.37 -35.62 -21.61
N CYS A 15 -19.12 -36.07 -21.73
CA CYS A 15 -17.99 -35.60 -20.93
C CYS A 15 -17.29 -34.36 -21.54
N GLY A 16 -17.95 -33.70 -22.49
CA GLY A 16 -17.45 -32.50 -23.16
C GLY A 16 -17.87 -31.19 -22.50
N CYS A 17 -17.48 -30.92 -21.23
CA CYS A 17 -17.36 -29.55 -20.71
C CYS A 17 -16.73 -29.42 -19.31
N SER A 18 -15.64 -30.11 -18.98
CA SER A 18 -14.74 -29.58 -17.94
C SER A 18 -13.80 -28.57 -18.58
N LYS A 19 -14.31 -27.36 -18.84
CA LYS A 19 -13.46 -26.21 -19.16
C LYS A 19 -12.49 -26.01 -18.00
N MET A 20 -11.23 -26.35 -18.25
CA MET A 20 -10.02 -25.81 -17.64
C MET A 20 -10.18 -25.19 -16.24
N GLN A 21 -9.76 -25.91 -15.20
CA GLN A 21 -9.20 -25.29 -13.99
C GLN A 21 -7.89 -24.59 -14.38
N LYS A 22 -8.00 -23.41 -14.99
CA LYS A 22 -6.85 -22.53 -15.24
C LYS A 22 -6.59 -21.72 -13.97
N HIS A 23 -5.64 -22.23 -13.20
CA HIS A 23 -4.78 -21.51 -12.24
C HIS A 23 -5.48 -20.49 -11.34
N GLN A 24 -6.09 -20.98 -10.26
CA GLN A 24 -6.09 -20.23 -9.01
C GLN A 24 -4.71 -20.46 -8.39
N ILE A 25 -3.74 -19.60 -8.65
CA ILE A 25 -2.55 -19.55 -7.79
C ILE A 25 -3.09 -19.06 -6.45
N PRO A 26 -3.06 -19.90 -5.39
CA PRO A 26 -3.56 -19.48 -4.10
C PRO A 26 -2.70 -18.32 -3.62
N LEU A 27 -3.34 -17.26 -3.13
CA LEU A 27 -2.60 -16.25 -2.40
C LEU A 27 -2.28 -16.81 -1.02
N GLU A 28 -1.01 -16.72 -0.65
CA GLU A 28 -0.50 -17.22 0.62
C GLU A 28 -0.38 -16.07 1.63
N HIS A 29 -0.65 -16.36 2.91
CA HIS A 29 -0.46 -15.40 3.98
C HIS A 29 1.02 -14.94 4.02
N GLY A 30 1.24 -13.65 4.27
CA GLY A 30 2.58 -13.03 4.27
C GLY A 30 3.08 -12.59 2.87
N MET A 31 2.32 -12.85 1.80
CA MET A 31 2.71 -12.43 0.46
C MET A 31 2.74 -10.90 0.30
N ALA A 32 3.81 -10.36 -0.28
CA ALA A 32 3.92 -8.92 -0.53
C ALA A 32 2.89 -8.43 -1.56
N LYS A 33 2.49 -7.16 -1.45
CA LYS A 33 1.54 -6.51 -2.39
C LYS A 33 1.96 -6.65 -3.85
N GLU A 34 3.24 -6.52 -4.15
CA GLU A 34 3.81 -6.63 -5.50
C GLU A 34 3.57 -8.02 -6.08
N ASP A 35 3.74 -9.06 -5.26
CA ASP A 35 3.52 -10.45 -5.64
C ASP A 35 2.03 -10.69 -5.91
N VAL A 36 1.14 -10.19 -5.05
CA VAL A 36 -0.32 -10.26 -5.28
C VAL A 36 -0.70 -9.56 -6.60
N ILE A 37 -0.12 -8.39 -6.88
CA ILE A 37 -0.34 -7.68 -8.15
C ILE A 37 0.21 -8.48 -9.33
N SER A 38 1.35 -9.16 -9.19
CA SER A 38 1.94 -9.98 -10.25
C SER A 38 1.03 -11.16 -10.64
N ILE A 39 0.34 -11.74 -9.66
CA ILE A 39 -0.53 -12.91 -9.85
C ILE A 39 -1.93 -12.48 -10.29
N TRP A 40 -2.55 -11.53 -9.60
CA TRP A 40 -3.96 -11.16 -9.77
C TRP A 40 -4.19 -9.82 -10.47
N GLY A 41 -3.11 -9.11 -10.80
CA GLY A 41 -3.18 -7.78 -11.37
C GLY A 41 -3.57 -6.70 -10.36
N LYS A 42 -3.81 -5.48 -10.87
CA LYS A 42 -4.23 -4.36 -10.03
C LYS A 42 -5.67 -4.57 -9.52
N PRO A 43 -5.95 -4.28 -8.24
CA PRO A 43 -7.29 -4.37 -7.67
C PRO A 43 -8.22 -3.31 -8.27
N SER A 44 -9.51 -3.53 -8.13
CA SER A 44 -10.56 -2.60 -8.56
C SER A 44 -10.67 -1.39 -7.64
N SER A 45 -10.44 -1.60 -6.34
CA SER A 45 -10.45 -0.57 -5.31
C SER A 45 -9.36 -0.84 -4.29
N ARG A 46 -8.85 0.22 -3.68
CA ARG A 46 -7.87 0.21 -2.60
C ARG A 46 -8.30 1.22 -1.55
N ALA A 47 -8.32 0.81 -0.29
CA ALA A 47 -8.69 1.67 0.83
C ALA A 47 -7.70 1.47 1.98
N PRO A 48 -6.85 2.47 2.32
CA PRO A 48 -6.16 2.47 3.60
C PRO A 48 -7.21 2.68 4.70
N VAL A 49 -7.31 1.73 5.64
CA VAL A 49 -8.38 1.69 6.65
C VAL A 49 -7.92 2.04 8.06
N GLY A 50 -6.60 2.17 8.29
CA GLY A 50 -6.05 2.62 9.57
C GLY A 50 -4.80 1.84 9.96
N THR A 51 -4.61 1.66 11.27
CA THR A 51 -3.50 0.89 11.83
C THR A 51 -4.01 -0.15 12.82
N THR A 52 -3.31 -1.28 12.95
CA THR A 52 -3.57 -2.28 13.99
C THR A 52 -3.31 -1.71 15.39
N ARG A 53 -3.67 -2.46 16.44
CA ARG A 53 -3.33 -2.10 17.85
C ARG A 53 -1.84 -1.94 18.09
N GLU A 54 -1.02 -2.65 17.32
CA GLU A 54 0.45 -2.61 17.38
C GLU A 54 1.05 -1.50 16.51
N GLY A 55 0.22 -0.76 15.78
CA GLY A 55 0.64 0.41 14.98
C GLY A 55 0.98 0.09 13.52
N TYR A 56 0.73 -1.13 13.04
CA TYR A 56 1.00 -1.51 11.65
C TYR A 56 -0.07 -0.98 10.71
N PRO A 57 0.28 -0.40 9.54
CA PRO A 57 -0.70 0.12 8.60
C PRO A 57 -1.53 -1.01 7.98
N VAL A 58 -2.82 -0.74 7.77
CA VAL A 58 -3.78 -1.70 7.21
C VAL A 58 -4.45 -1.14 5.96
N GLU A 59 -4.46 -1.93 4.89
CA GLU A 59 -5.06 -1.59 3.60
C GLU A 59 -5.97 -2.71 3.12
N VAL A 60 -7.16 -2.36 2.63
CA VAL A 60 -8.13 -3.32 2.06
C VAL A 60 -8.19 -3.13 0.55
N TRP A 61 -8.09 -4.24 -0.18
CA TRP A 61 -8.24 -4.29 -1.63
C TRP A 61 -9.48 -5.06 -2.02
N GLU A 62 -10.13 -4.61 -3.09
CA GLU A 62 -11.27 -5.32 -3.69
C GLU A 62 -10.97 -5.69 -5.14
N TYR A 63 -11.27 -6.94 -5.51
CA TYR A 63 -11.26 -7.41 -6.88
C TYR A 63 -12.67 -7.77 -7.33
N ASN A 64 -13.01 -7.43 -8.57
CA ASN A 64 -14.29 -7.80 -9.18
C ASN A 64 -14.05 -8.37 -10.58
N LYS A 65 -15.13 -8.69 -11.30
CA LYS A 65 -15.05 -9.24 -12.67
C LYS A 65 -14.24 -8.40 -13.67
N LYS A 66 -14.16 -7.08 -13.49
CA LYS A 66 -13.36 -6.21 -14.39
C LYS A 66 -11.87 -6.47 -14.24
N THR A 67 -11.41 -6.74 -13.02
CA THR A 67 -10.00 -7.03 -12.73
C THR A 67 -9.68 -8.52 -12.87
N LEU A 68 -10.56 -9.38 -12.35
CA LEU A 68 -10.42 -10.83 -12.42
C LEU A 68 -11.52 -11.40 -13.33
N LYS A 69 -11.19 -11.57 -14.61
CA LYS A 69 -12.16 -12.00 -15.65
C LYS A 69 -12.82 -13.36 -15.37
N TRP A 70 -12.22 -14.17 -14.50
CA TRP A 70 -12.74 -15.47 -14.08
C TRP A 70 -13.84 -15.38 -13.01
N LEU A 71 -14.02 -14.23 -12.36
CA LEU A 71 -15.14 -13.99 -11.45
C LEU A 71 -16.47 -13.83 -12.23
N LYS A 72 -17.57 -14.29 -11.62
CA LYS A 72 -18.91 -13.97 -12.11
C LYS A 72 -19.25 -12.50 -11.86
N LYS A 73 -20.28 -11.98 -12.54
CA LYS A 73 -20.63 -10.54 -12.52
C LYS A 73 -20.96 -10.03 -11.10
N SER A 74 -21.51 -10.90 -10.25
CA SER A 74 -21.84 -10.60 -8.86
C SER A 74 -20.73 -10.96 -7.87
N GLU A 75 -19.65 -11.57 -8.34
CA GLU A 75 -18.58 -12.06 -7.46
C GLU A 75 -17.51 -10.99 -7.26
N TYR A 76 -17.02 -10.91 -6.03
CA TYR A 76 -15.91 -10.07 -5.63
C TYR A 76 -15.03 -10.79 -4.61
N ILE A 77 -13.80 -10.32 -4.47
CA ILE A 77 -12.85 -10.79 -3.47
C ILE A 77 -12.37 -9.59 -2.67
N ILE A 78 -12.40 -9.71 -1.35
CA ILE A 78 -11.79 -8.75 -0.45
C ILE A 78 -10.47 -9.34 0.04
N ILE A 79 -9.45 -8.48 0.07
CA ILE A 79 -8.11 -8.80 0.54
C ILE A 79 -7.70 -7.76 1.58
N ILE A 80 -7.05 -8.17 2.66
CA ILE A 80 -6.54 -7.31 3.73
C ILE A 80 -5.03 -7.44 3.76
N PHE A 81 -4.35 -6.31 3.78
CA PHE A 81 -2.91 -6.19 3.98
C PHE A 81 -2.62 -5.54 5.33
N VAL A 82 -1.64 -6.08 6.04
CA VAL A 82 -1.08 -5.50 7.27
C VAL A 82 0.42 -5.35 7.02
N ASP A 83 0.95 -4.13 7.18
CA ASP A 83 2.36 -3.82 6.95
C ASP A 83 2.89 -4.29 5.58
N GLU A 84 2.16 -3.97 4.50
CA GLU A 84 2.47 -4.39 3.12
C GLU A 84 2.36 -5.90 2.82
N GLU A 85 2.08 -6.73 3.82
CA GLU A 85 1.94 -8.18 3.69
C GLU A 85 0.48 -8.65 3.68
N LEU A 86 0.19 -9.69 2.89
CA LEU A 86 -1.13 -10.27 2.79
C LEU A 86 -1.53 -10.94 4.11
N TYR A 87 -2.47 -10.33 4.81
CA TYR A 87 -3.02 -10.88 6.04
C TYR A 87 -4.14 -11.89 5.77
N GLY A 88 -5.04 -11.62 4.82
CA GLY A 88 -6.10 -12.57 4.51
C GLY A 88 -6.99 -12.14 3.35
N TRP A 89 -7.75 -13.08 2.81
CA TRP A 89 -8.66 -12.81 1.70
C TRP A 89 -9.88 -13.72 1.73
N LYS A 90 -11.01 -13.22 1.21
CA LYS A 90 -12.23 -14.02 1.07
C LYS A 90 -13.10 -13.56 -0.10
N ALA A 91 -13.70 -14.52 -0.76
CA ALA A 91 -14.63 -14.28 -1.87
C ALA A 91 -16.07 -14.13 -1.35
N ASN A 92 -16.78 -13.11 -1.84
CA ASN A 92 -18.20 -12.86 -1.60
C ASN A 92 -18.62 -12.75 -0.13
N ASP A 93 -17.69 -12.41 0.76
CA ASP A 93 -17.93 -12.27 2.19
C ASP A 93 -17.63 -10.84 2.62
N PRO A 94 -18.63 -9.95 2.69
CA PRO A 94 -18.41 -8.57 3.10
C PRO A 94 -18.18 -8.46 4.61
N LYS A 95 -18.56 -9.50 5.39
CA LYS A 95 -18.41 -9.54 6.84
C LYS A 95 -16.97 -9.88 7.23
N PHE A 96 -16.27 -10.64 6.39
CA PHE A 96 -14.84 -10.96 6.56
C PHE A 96 -13.99 -9.73 6.84
N ALA A 97 -14.08 -8.70 6.00
CA ALA A 97 -13.31 -7.48 6.18
C ALA A 97 -13.58 -6.83 7.55
N PHE A 98 -14.84 -6.79 7.95
CA PHE A 98 -15.24 -6.18 9.21
C PHE A 98 -14.74 -6.96 10.43
N SER A 99 -14.88 -8.30 10.43
CA SER A 99 -14.43 -9.13 11.55
C SER A 99 -12.93 -9.02 11.72
N GLU A 100 -12.16 -9.20 10.64
CA GLU A 100 -10.70 -9.13 10.70
C GLU A 100 -10.20 -7.74 11.10
N LEU A 101 -10.80 -6.65 10.58
CA LEU A 101 -10.41 -5.30 10.95
C LEU A 101 -10.75 -4.95 12.41
N THR A 102 -11.79 -5.56 12.98
CA THR A 102 -12.13 -5.43 14.40
C THR A 102 -11.15 -6.20 15.28
N ASP A 103 -10.80 -7.43 14.86
CA ASP A 103 -9.81 -8.28 15.54
C ASP A 103 -8.42 -7.64 15.54
N LEU A 104 -8.02 -7.05 14.42
CA LEU A 104 -6.80 -6.24 14.28
C LEU A 104 -6.86 -4.92 15.08
N GLY A 105 -8.03 -4.55 15.60
CA GLY A 105 -8.28 -3.33 16.37
C GLY A 105 -8.23 -2.04 15.55
N VAL A 106 -8.37 -2.15 14.23
CA VAL A 106 -8.53 -1.00 13.32
C VAL A 106 -9.90 -0.38 13.52
N LEU A 107 -10.93 -1.20 13.65
CA LEU A 107 -12.29 -0.78 14.00
C LEU A 107 -12.50 -0.90 15.51
N LYS A 108 -13.12 0.12 16.11
CA LYS A 108 -13.32 0.24 17.57
C LYS A 108 -14.71 -0.22 18.04
N VAL A 109 -15.34 -1.18 17.36
CA VAL A 109 -16.77 -1.47 17.59
C VAL A 109 -17.02 -2.98 17.72
N ASP A 110 -17.81 -3.35 18.73
CA ASP A 110 -18.27 -4.72 18.99
C ASP A 110 -19.41 -5.10 18.02
N TYR A 111 -19.41 -6.36 17.56
CA TYR A 111 -20.14 -6.85 16.37
C TYR A 111 -21.67 -6.88 16.46
N SER A 112 -22.32 -6.44 17.54
CA SER A 112 -23.68 -6.94 17.81
C SER A 112 -24.81 -6.39 16.93
N ASP A 113 -24.77 -5.16 16.37
CA ASP A 113 -25.99 -4.58 15.75
C ASP A 113 -25.76 -3.55 14.62
N TYR A 114 -25.01 -3.87 13.55
CA TYR A 114 -24.79 -2.92 12.44
C TYR A 114 -25.36 -3.35 11.08
N SER A 115 -26.00 -2.39 10.40
CA SER A 115 -26.46 -2.55 9.02
C SER A 115 -25.31 -2.35 8.01
N LEU A 116 -25.36 -3.03 6.85
CA LEU A 116 -24.36 -2.89 5.77
C LEU A 116 -24.10 -1.43 5.35
N ARG A 117 -25.11 -0.56 5.50
CA ARG A 117 -25.06 0.85 5.11
C ARG A 117 -24.23 1.69 6.09
N GLU A 118 -24.32 1.41 7.39
CA GLU A 118 -23.49 2.07 8.40
C GLU A 118 -22.03 1.63 8.30
N TYR A 119 -21.79 0.35 7.98
CA TYR A 119 -20.47 -0.15 7.66
C TYR A 119 -19.83 0.62 6.49
N GLN A 120 -20.53 0.74 5.37
CA GLN A 120 -20.02 1.46 4.19
C GLN A 120 -19.74 2.94 4.49
N ARG A 121 -20.56 3.56 5.34
CA ARG A 121 -20.34 4.93 5.80
C ARG A 121 -19.05 5.03 6.63
N GLN A 122 -18.86 4.14 7.61
CA GLN A 122 -17.67 4.17 8.46
C GLN A 122 -16.38 3.87 7.70
N LEU A 123 -16.39 2.93 6.74
CA LEU A 123 -15.25 2.72 5.85
C LEU A 123 -14.89 3.99 5.09
N ARG A 124 -15.88 4.74 4.62
CA ARG A 124 -15.67 6.00 3.91
C ARG A 124 -15.09 7.08 4.83
N ASP A 125 -15.66 7.22 6.02
CA ASP A 125 -15.21 8.19 7.04
C ASP A 125 -13.76 7.87 7.49
N ALA A 126 -13.44 6.59 7.70
CA ALA A 126 -12.09 6.15 8.05
C ALA A 126 -11.08 6.39 6.90
N ALA A 127 -11.46 6.09 5.65
CA ALA A 127 -10.63 6.36 4.49
C ALA A 127 -10.38 7.87 4.29
N GLU A 128 -11.39 8.72 4.52
CA GLU A 128 -11.25 10.17 4.47
C GLU A 128 -10.31 10.69 5.57
N GLN A 129 -10.43 10.19 6.80
CA GLN A 129 -9.51 10.53 7.90
C GLN A 129 -8.09 10.06 7.63
N ALA A 130 -7.90 8.85 7.08
CA ALA A 130 -6.59 8.34 6.72
C ALA A 130 -5.93 9.20 5.63
N GLN A 131 -6.68 9.61 4.60
CA GLN A 131 -6.18 10.52 3.56
C GLN A 131 -5.83 11.91 4.12
N GLN A 132 -6.64 12.47 5.01
CA GLN A 132 -6.32 13.75 5.67
C GLN A 132 -5.04 13.63 6.49
N THR A 133 -4.91 12.56 7.28
CA THR A 133 -3.73 12.29 8.10
C THR A 133 -2.47 12.15 7.24
N GLN A 134 -2.55 11.44 6.11
CA GLN A 134 -1.44 11.30 5.17
C GLN A 134 -1.00 12.66 4.59
N ARG A 135 -1.95 13.51 4.16
CA ARG A 135 -1.64 14.87 3.68
C ARG A 135 -1.00 15.74 4.75
N THR A 136 -1.48 15.64 5.99
CA THR A 136 -0.91 16.37 7.13
C THR A 136 0.51 15.91 7.41
N MET A 137 0.79 14.60 7.39
CA MET A 137 2.13 14.05 7.59
C MET A 137 3.10 14.47 6.47
N GLU A 138 2.68 14.46 5.22
CA GLU A 138 3.47 14.99 4.09
C GLU A 138 3.78 16.48 4.26
N THR A 139 2.81 17.26 4.73
CA THR A 139 2.98 18.69 4.99
C THR A 139 4.01 18.93 6.10
N ILE A 140 3.92 18.19 7.21
CA ILE A 140 4.90 18.25 8.32
C ILE A 140 6.29 17.89 7.81
N ARG A 141 6.43 16.80 7.04
CA ARG A 141 7.70 16.35 6.47
C ARG A 141 8.30 17.42 5.54
N ASN A 142 7.49 18.02 4.68
CA ASN A 142 7.94 19.10 3.78
C ASN A 142 8.38 20.34 4.55
N TYR A 143 7.66 20.72 5.60
CA TYR A 143 8.04 21.85 6.45
C TYR A 143 9.36 21.59 7.19
N GLN A 144 9.57 20.38 7.73
CA GLN A 144 10.82 19.99 8.37
C GLN A 144 11.99 20.02 7.36
N ASN A 145 11.78 19.49 6.15
CA ASN A 145 12.78 19.54 5.07
C ASN A 145 13.13 20.99 4.71
N TYR A 146 12.13 21.86 4.53
CA TYR A 146 12.35 23.28 4.29
C TYR A 146 13.19 23.94 5.38
N LYS A 147 12.87 23.69 6.66
CA LYS A 147 13.63 24.21 7.81
C LYS A 147 15.08 23.73 7.80
N ASN A 148 15.32 22.45 7.52
CA ASN A 148 16.66 21.88 7.45
C ASN A 148 17.47 22.50 6.31
N THR A 149 16.88 22.69 5.14
CA THR A 149 17.52 23.35 4.00
C THR A 149 17.86 24.80 4.33
N GLN A 150 16.98 25.54 4.99
CA GLN A 150 17.24 26.91 5.44
C GLN A 150 18.41 26.98 6.43
N MET A 151 18.47 26.07 7.40
CA MET A 151 19.59 25.99 8.33
C MET A 151 20.90 25.68 7.59
N HIS A 152 20.89 24.71 6.69
CA HIS A 152 22.08 24.33 5.94
C HIS A 152 22.63 25.47 5.08
N MET A 153 21.77 26.19 4.36
CA MET A 153 22.17 27.36 3.57
C MET A 153 22.79 28.45 4.46
N ARG A 154 22.20 28.73 5.62
CA ARG A 154 22.75 29.70 6.58
C ARG A 154 24.11 29.27 7.12
N THR A 155 24.29 27.99 7.43
CA THR A 155 25.57 27.43 7.89
C THR A 155 26.65 27.53 6.80
N GLN A 156 26.33 27.19 5.55
CA GLN A 156 27.28 27.33 4.44
C GLN A 156 27.71 28.78 4.21
N GLN A 157 26.76 29.73 4.26
CA GLN A 157 27.07 31.15 4.17
C GLN A 157 28.01 31.61 5.28
N GLN A 158 27.78 31.15 6.52
CA GLN A 158 28.69 31.43 7.63
C GLN A 158 30.07 30.83 7.40
N MET A 159 30.16 29.56 6.98
CA MET A 159 31.45 28.93 6.68
C MET A 159 32.23 29.68 5.59
N HIS A 160 31.55 30.16 4.54
CA HIS A 160 32.19 31.01 3.53
C HIS A 160 32.72 32.34 4.08
N LEU A 161 32.07 32.94 5.08
CA LEU A 161 32.59 34.14 5.75
C LEU A 161 33.88 33.85 6.52
N PHE A 162 34.02 32.65 7.11
CA PHE A 162 35.24 32.22 7.81
C PHE A 162 36.34 31.70 6.86
N GLN A 163 36.01 31.32 5.62
CA GLN A 163 36.98 30.89 4.60
C GLN A 163 37.59 32.05 3.81
N LYS A 164 37.12 33.29 3.97
CA LYS A 164 37.84 34.45 3.44
C LYS A 164 39.17 34.54 4.18
N PRO A 165 40.33 34.49 3.49
CA PRO A 165 41.60 34.65 4.16
C PRO A 165 41.58 36.00 4.88
N PRO A 166 42.15 36.10 6.10
CA PRO A 166 42.28 37.39 6.75
C PRO A 166 43.00 38.30 5.76
N ASN A 167 42.40 39.46 5.47
CA ASN A 167 43.04 40.49 4.67
C ASN A 167 44.13 41.11 5.56
N ILE A 168 45.20 40.33 5.81
CA ILE A 168 46.38 40.77 6.52
C ILE A 168 47.06 41.70 5.52
N ILE A 169 46.86 43.00 5.73
CA ILE A 169 47.77 44.01 5.23
C ILE A 169 49.14 43.58 5.73
N SER A 170 49.92 42.92 4.88
CA SER A 170 51.30 42.57 5.20
C SER A 170 52.00 43.87 5.60
N PRO A 171 52.61 43.97 6.78
CA PRO A 171 53.33 45.18 7.16
C PRO A 171 54.40 45.40 6.10
N LYS A 172 54.30 46.53 5.38
CA LYS A 172 55.30 46.97 4.41
C LYS A 172 56.60 47.16 5.20
N PHE A 173 57.53 46.22 5.10
CA PHE A 173 58.86 46.43 5.63
C PHE A 173 59.48 47.63 4.90
N ALA A 174 59.81 48.67 5.65
CA ALA A 174 60.51 49.84 5.10
C ALA A 174 61.81 49.37 4.42
N PRO A 175 62.14 49.89 3.23
CA PRO A 175 63.31 49.46 2.49
C PRO A 175 64.56 49.75 3.32
N LYS A 176 65.41 48.74 3.49
CA LYS A 176 66.69 48.88 4.19
C LYS A 176 67.56 49.87 3.40
N THR A 177 67.79 51.04 3.97
CA THR A 177 68.85 51.95 3.55
C THR A 177 70.19 51.32 3.88
N ASN A 178 70.86 50.74 2.89
CA ASN A 178 72.27 50.40 3.01
C ASN A 178 73.08 51.70 2.88
N ARG A 179 73.81 52.05 3.95
CA ARG A 179 75.02 52.87 3.93
C ARG A 179 76.10 52.03 4.65
N PRO A 180 77.38 52.13 4.30
CA PRO A 180 78.06 53.24 3.61
C PRO A 180 78.41 52.96 2.14
#